data_AF-A0A8H3KU80-F1
#
_entry.id   AF-A0A8H3KU80-F1
#
_cell.length_a   1.000
_cell.length_b   1.000
_cell.length_c   1.000
_cell.angle_alpha   90.00
_cell.angle_beta   90.00
_cell.angle_gamma   90.00
#
_symmetry.space_group_name_H-M   'P 1'
#
loop_
_entity.id
_entity.type
_entity.pdbx_description
1 polymer ?
#
loop_
_entity_poly.entity_id
_entity_poly.type
_entity_poly.pdbx_seq_one_letter_code
_entity_poly.pdbx_strand_id
1 'polypeptide(L)'
;MQSLFNEVRSEIFKFTDIPISLILTDRKWYSISQDPHVRARWLIYKYGRSHALFQAVRLGNDFLTVDVVQALLARNALISRYFVQRLLMHFGSYDEKLIELKIQHNVNHIDYERIRAFQTKLCCPWASKLHLPIFTKLITEGYNILNDQNLVIKENNMELFQILSASPLVINDAYPKY
;
A
#
# COMPACT_ATOMS: atom_id res chain seq x y z
N MET A 1 -20.53 -26.56 -20.00
CA MET A 1 -21.62 -25.76 -19.41
C MET A 1 -21.25 -25.16 -18.04
N GLN A 2 -20.65 -25.92 -17.11
CA GLN A 2 -20.18 -25.39 -15.80
C GLN A 2 -19.12 -24.27 -15.89
N SER A 3 -18.23 -24.30 -16.88
CA SER A 3 -17.25 -23.23 -17.12
C SER A 3 -17.90 -21.88 -17.44
N LEU A 4 -18.91 -21.89 -18.32
CA LEU A 4 -19.66 -20.69 -18.70
C LEU A 4 -20.34 -20.03 -17.48
N PHE A 5 -20.85 -20.85 -16.56
CA PHE A 5 -21.41 -20.36 -15.30
C PHE A 5 -20.37 -19.73 -14.37
N ASN A 6 -19.11 -20.19 -14.39
CA ASN A 6 -18.05 -19.61 -13.58
C ASN A 6 -17.58 -18.27 -14.15
N GLU A 7 -17.52 -18.11 -15.47
CA GLU A 7 -17.21 -16.82 -16.11
C GLU A 7 -18.24 -15.75 -15.76
N VAL A 8 -19.53 -16.10 -15.86
CA VAL A 8 -20.63 -15.17 -15.49
C VAL A 8 -20.55 -14.80 -14.01
N ARG A 9 -20.29 -15.77 -13.13
CA ARG A 9 -20.11 -15.48 -11.71
C ARG A 9 -18.87 -14.61 -11.45
N SER A 10 -17.75 -14.85 -12.11
CA SER A 10 -16.57 -14.00 -12.01
C SER A 10 -16.86 -12.56 -12.44
N GLU A 11 -17.70 -12.37 -13.46
CA GLU A 11 -18.15 -11.02 -13.84
C GLU A 11 -19.09 -10.39 -12.83
N ILE A 12 -20.05 -11.14 -12.27
CA ILE A 12 -20.89 -10.64 -11.17
C ILE A 12 -20.03 -10.24 -9.96
N PHE A 13 -19.07 -11.08 -9.59
CA PHE A 13 -18.16 -10.86 -8.46
C PHE A 13 -17.42 -9.53 -8.59
N LYS A 14 -17.00 -9.15 -9.81
CA LYS A 14 -16.33 -7.87 -10.09
C LYS A 14 -17.15 -6.65 -9.65
N PHE A 15 -18.47 -6.71 -9.74
CA PHE A 15 -19.37 -5.60 -9.38
C PHE A 15 -19.79 -5.59 -7.91
N THR A 16 -19.30 -6.53 -7.10
CA THR A 16 -19.64 -6.57 -5.68
C THR A 16 -18.91 -5.48 -4.89
N ASP A 17 -19.64 -4.75 -4.07
CA ASP A 17 -19.02 -3.75 -3.19
C ASP A 17 -18.21 -4.41 -2.08
N ILE A 18 -18.74 -5.45 -1.46
CA ILE A 18 -18.13 -6.13 -0.31
C ILE A 18 -18.05 -7.63 -0.62
N PRO A 19 -16.90 -8.14 -1.07
CA PRO A 19 -16.75 -9.54 -1.47
C PRO A 19 -17.13 -10.54 -0.38
N ILE A 20 -16.84 -10.22 0.89
CA ILE A 20 -17.06 -11.16 2.00
C ILE A 20 -18.52 -11.52 2.18
N SER A 21 -19.47 -10.59 1.95
CA SER A 21 -20.89 -10.91 2.09
C SER A 21 -21.33 -11.96 1.08
N LEU A 22 -20.90 -11.83 -0.19
CA LEU A 22 -21.23 -12.79 -1.24
C LEU A 22 -20.55 -14.14 -1.01
N ILE A 23 -19.28 -14.14 -0.59
CA ILE A 23 -18.49 -15.34 -0.31
C ILE A 23 -19.14 -16.20 0.76
N LEU A 24 -19.73 -15.58 1.79
CA LEU A 24 -20.35 -16.30 2.91
C LEU A 24 -21.71 -16.94 2.55
N THR A 25 -22.35 -16.54 1.45
CA THR A 25 -23.66 -17.10 1.07
C THR A 25 -23.61 -18.49 0.41
N ASP A 26 -22.53 -18.81 -0.32
CA ASP A 26 -22.43 -20.06 -1.09
C ASP A 26 -20.96 -20.48 -1.27
N ARG A 27 -20.70 -21.79 -1.15
CA ARG A 27 -19.41 -22.41 -1.45
C ARG A 27 -18.93 -22.13 -2.88
N LYS A 28 -19.84 -21.97 -3.84
CA LYS A 28 -19.47 -21.62 -5.22
C LYS A 28 -18.86 -20.21 -5.30
N TRP A 29 -19.44 -19.23 -4.60
CA TRP A 29 -18.87 -17.89 -4.51
C TRP A 29 -17.54 -17.89 -3.78
N TYR A 30 -17.44 -18.68 -2.70
CA TYR A 30 -16.15 -18.91 -2.05
C TYR A 30 -15.11 -19.45 -3.04
N SER A 31 -15.42 -20.50 -3.81
CA SER A 31 -14.48 -21.09 -4.76
C SER A 31 -14.01 -20.10 -5.83
N ILE A 32 -14.91 -19.24 -6.32
CA ILE A 32 -14.59 -18.19 -7.30
C ILE A 32 -13.73 -17.10 -6.68
N SER A 33 -14.01 -16.74 -5.42
CA SER A 33 -13.19 -15.77 -4.72
C SER A 33 -11.78 -16.26 -4.43
N GLN A 34 -11.50 -17.57 -4.47
CA GLN A 34 -10.14 -18.09 -4.33
C GLN A 34 -9.30 -17.93 -5.60
N ASP A 35 -9.91 -17.66 -6.76
CA ASP A 35 -9.18 -17.44 -8.01
C ASP A 35 -8.41 -16.09 -7.95
N PRO A 36 -7.06 -16.12 -8.09
CA PRO A 36 -6.24 -14.91 -8.07
C PRO A 36 -6.62 -13.88 -9.14
N HIS A 37 -7.02 -14.34 -10.33
CA HIS A 37 -7.40 -13.45 -11.43
C HIS A 37 -8.73 -12.76 -11.18
N VAL A 38 -9.65 -13.39 -10.45
CA VAL A 38 -10.92 -12.78 -10.04
C VAL A 38 -10.66 -11.71 -8.99
N ARG A 39 -9.85 -11.99 -7.96
CA ARG A 39 -9.44 -10.98 -6.96
C ARG A 39 -8.74 -9.78 -7.58
N ALA A 40 -7.80 -10.03 -8.49
CA ALA A 40 -7.08 -8.98 -9.21
C ALA A 40 -8.03 -8.13 -10.08
N ARG A 41 -8.97 -8.76 -10.79
CA ARG A 41 -9.98 -8.07 -11.60
C ARG A 41 -10.88 -7.19 -10.75
N TRP A 42 -11.35 -7.70 -9.61
CA TRP A 42 -12.15 -6.94 -8.67
C TRP A 42 -11.41 -5.73 -8.11
N LEU A 43 -10.15 -5.90 -7.68
CA LEU A 43 -9.32 -4.80 -7.17
C LEU A 43 -9.13 -3.68 -8.21
N ILE A 44 -8.81 -4.04 -9.45
CA ILE A 44 -8.60 -3.07 -10.52
C ILE A 44 -9.91 -2.38 -10.89
N TYR A 45 -11.02 -3.12 -10.94
CA TYR A 45 -12.32 -2.53 -11.23
C TYR A 45 -12.76 -1.53 -10.15
N LYS A 46 -12.58 -1.90 -8.87
CA LYS A 46 -13.05 -1.08 -7.75
C LYS A 46 -12.18 0.15 -7.46
N TYR A 47 -10.86 0.03 -7.58
CA TYR A 47 -9.92 1.09 -7.15
C TYR A 47 -9.08 1.69 -8.29
N GLY A 48 -9.17 1.11 -9.49
CA GLY A 48 -8.31 1.49 -10.61
C GLY A 48 -6.91 0.90 -10.53
N ARG A 49 -6.20 0.91 -11.66
CA ARG A 49 -4.86 0.30 -11.80
C ARG A 49 -3.78 0.94 -10.92
N SER A 50 -3.89 2.23 -10.64
CA SER A 50 -2.93 3.00 -9.84
C SER A 50 -3.02 2.69 -8.34
N HIS A 51 -4.21 2.40 -7.82
CA HIS A 51 -4.43 2.16 -6.39
C HIS A 51 -4.64 0.69 -6.04
N ALA A 52 -4.81 -0.19 -7.03
CA ALA A 52 -5.10 -1.61 -6.81
C ALA A 52 -4.12 -2.27 -5.83
N LEU A 53 -2.81 -2.05 -6.00
CA LEU A 53 -1.79 -2.63 -5.10
C LEU A 53 -1.83 -2.03 -3.70
N PHE A 54 -2.09 -0.73 -3.58
CA PHE A 54 -2.25 -0.09 -2.26
C PHE A 54 -3.40 -0.72 -1.47
N GLN A 55 -4.51 -0.94 -2.16
CA GLN A 55 -5.71 -1.50 -1.56
C GLN A 55 -5.56 -3.00 -1.29
N ALA A 56 -4.86 -3.72 -2.16
CA ALA A 56 -4.55 -5.14 -1.97
C ALA A 56 -3.80 -5.40 -0.67
N VAL A 57 -2.72 -4.64 -0.41
CA VAL A 57 -1.95 -4.77 0.83
C VAL A 57 -2.78 -4.35 2.05
N ARG A 58 -3.66 -3.34 1.91
CA ARG A 58 -4.56 -2.92 2.99
C ARG A 58 -5.54 -4.03 3.41
N LEU A 59 -5.99 -4.85 2.46
CA LEU A 59 -6.89 -5.98 2.74
C LEU A 59 -6.19 -7.14 3.46
N GLY A 60 -4.85 -7.15 3.49
CA GLY A 60 -4.06 -8.10 4.24
C GLY A 60 -3.90 -9.47 3.59
N ASN A 61 -3.29 -10.39 4.32
CA ASN A 61 -2.82 -11.69 3.81
C ASN A 61 -3.94 -12.66 3.42
N ASP A 62 -5.14 -12.51 4.00
CA ASP A 62 -6.29 -13.37 3.65
C ASP A 62 -6.75 -13.12 2.21
N PHE A 63 -6.58 -11.88 1.74
CA PHE A 63 -6.95 -11.48 0.40
C PHE A 63 -5.78 -11.51 -0.58
N LEU A 64 -4.62 -11.01 -0.15
CA LEU A 64 -3.43 -10.87 -0.99
C LEU A 64 -2.53 -12.11 -0.89
N THR A 65 -2.38 -12.82 -2.00
CA THR A 65 -1.39 -13.90 -2.17
C THR A 65 -0.38 -13.52 -3.25
N VAL A 66 0.71 -14.28 -3.37
CA VAL A 66 1.73 -14.07 -4.42
C VAL A 66 1.09 -14.17 -5.81
N ASP A 67 0.18 -15.12 -6.02
CA ASP A 67 -0.53 -15.28 -7.29
C ASP A 67 -1.44 -14.09 -7.60
N VAL A 68 -2.07 -13.49 -6.58
CA VAL A 68 -2.88 -12.28 -6.76
C VAL A 68 -2.00 -11.10 -7.16
N VAL A 69 -0.81 -10.95 -6.56
CA VAL A 69 0.16 -9.94 -6.99
C VAL A 69 0.54 -10.16 -8.45
N GLN A 70 0.89 -11.38 -8.85
CA GLN A 70 1.23 -11.70 -10.23
C GLN A 70 0.07 -11.40 -11.19
N ALA A 71 -1.16 -11.75 -10.82
CA ALA A 71 -2.36 -11.47 -11.60
C ALA A 71 -2.65 -9.96 -11.72
N LEU A 72 -2.33 -9.15 -10.70
CA LEU A 72 -2.44 -7.69 -10.75
C LEU A 72 -1.41 -7.09 -11.71
N LEU A 73 -0.15 -7.53 -11.63
CA LEU A 73 0.92 -7.05 -12.50
C LEU A 73 0.68 -7.42 -13.96
N ALA A 74 0.24 -8.66 -14.23
CA ALA A 74 -0.17 -9.10 -15.56
C ALA A 74 -1.35 -8.27 -16.14
N ARG A 75 -2.10 -7.57 -15.30
CA ARG A 75 -3.21 -6.67 -15.68
C ARG A 75 -2.80 -5.18 -15.67
N ASN A 76 -1.49 -4.89 -15.67
CA ASN A 76 -0.90 -3.56 -15.65
C ASN A 76 -1.30 -2.73 -14.42
N ALA A 77 -1.41 -3.36 -13.24
CA ALA A 77 -1.43 -2.61 -11.98
C ALA A 77 -0.09 -1.87 -11.82
N LEU A 78 -0.14 -0.59 -11.46
CA LEU A 78 1.05 0.26 -11.45
C LEU A 78 1.81 0.10 -10.13
N ILE A 79 3.08 -0.29 -10.21
CA ILE A 79 4.02 -0.13 -9.11
C ILE A 79 4.67 1.25 -9.23
N SER A 80 4.28 2.18 -8.35
CA SER A 80 4.91 3.50 -8.29
C SER A 80 6.11 3.50 -7.34
N ARG A 81 7.06 4.41 -7.57
CA ARG A 81 8.15 4.69 -6.61
C ARG A 81 7.61 4.94 -5.21
N TYR A 82 6.55 5.72 -5.11
CA TYR A 82 5.87 6.02 -3.84
C TYR A 82 5.35 4.75 -3.16
N PHE A 83 4.74 3.82 -3.90
CA PHE A 83 4.29 2.54 -3.35
C PHE A 83 5.43 1.74 -2.75
N VAL A 84 6.55 1.58 -3.48
CA VAL A 84 7.72 0.83 -3.01
C VAL A 84 8.31 1.47 -1.75
N GLN A 85 8.48 2.79 -1.73
CA GLN A 85 8.99 3.52 -0.58
C GLN A 85 8.09 3.36 0.65
N ARG A 86 6.76 3.46 0.48
CA ARG A 86 5.81 3.25 1.58
C ARG A 86 5.82 1.80 2.06
N LEU A 87 5.95 0.84 1.15
CA LEU A 87 6.04 -0.57 1.51
C LEU A 87 7.29 -0.85 2.35
N LEU A 88 8.46 -0.33 1.94
CA LEU A 88 9.70 -0.42 2.71
C LEU A 88 9.60 0.22 4.09
N MET A 89 8.91 1.36 4.20
CA MET A 89 8.82 2.13 5.44
C MET A 89 7.86 1.52 6.48
N HIS A 90 6.86 0.76 6.02
CA HIS A 90 5.77 0.23 6.83
C HIS A 90 5.78 -1.30 6.94
N PHE A 91 6.78 -1.98 6.40
CA PHE A 91 6.90 -3.43 6.52
C PHE A 91 7.55 -3.84 7.85
N GLY A 92 7.05 -4.92 8.44
CA GLY A 92 7.55 -5.48 9.69
C GLY A 92 7.01 -4.81 10.94
N SER A 93 7.30 -5.42 12.08
CA SER A 93 6.99 -4.87 13.40
C SER A 93 7.99 -3.78 13.74
N TYR A 94 7.50 -2.67 14.28
CA TYR A 94 8.38 -1.71 14.90
C TYR A 94 8.91 -2.27 16.22
N ASP A 95 10.24 -2.28 16.38
CA ASP A 95 10.86 -2.53 17.68
C ASP A 95 10.78 -1.25 18.50
N GLU A 96 9.97 -1.27 19.55
CA GLU A 96 9.77 -0.15 20.47
C GLU A 96 11.11 0.34 21.05
N LYS A 97 12.06 -0.57 21.30
CA LYS A 97 13.37 -0.23 21.85
C LYS A 97 14.25 0.49 20.83
N LEU A 98 14.18 0.12 19.56
CA LEU A 98 14.87 0.86 18.48
C LEU A 98 14.23 2.23 18.24
N ILE A 99 12.92 2.34 18.38
CA ILE A 99 12.23 3.63 18.33
C ILE A 99 12.71 4.53 19.48
N GLU A 100 12.74 4.01 20.70
CA GLU A 100 13.22 4.74 21.87
C GLU A 100 14.68 5.19 21.73
N LEU A 101 15.57 4.30 21.26
CA LEU A 101 16.98 4.65 21.01
C LEU A 101 17.12 5.71 19.92
N LYS A 102 16.35 5.60 18.84
CA LYS A 102 16.33 6.61 17.77
C LYS A 102 15.82 7.96 18.27
N ILE A 103 14.85 7.96 19.19
CA ILE A 103 14.33 9.15 19.85
C ILE A 103 15.40 9.77 20.76
N GLN A 104 16.08 8.97 21.58
CA GLN A 104 17.12 9.43 22.52
C GLN A 104 18.33 10.06 21.81
N HIS A 105 18.69 9.55 20.64
CA HIS A 105 19.85 10.03 19.88
C HIS A 105 19.54 11.11 18.83
N ASN A 106 18.27 11.50 18.66
CA ASN A 106 17.90 12.56 17.72
C ASN A 106 18.08 13.95 18.38
N VAL A 107 19.01 14.76 17.86
CA VAL A 107 19.49 16.02 18.45
C VAL A 107 18.47 17.17 18.37
N ASN A 108 17.41 17.02 17.58
CA ASN A 108 16.36 18.02 17.44
C ASN A 108 15.20 17.71 18.40
N HIS A 109 15.20 18.42 19.54
CA HIS A 109 14.20 18.43 20.62
C HIS A 109 12.76 18.83 20.20
N ILE A 110 12.39 18.70 18.92
CA ILE A 110 11.08 19.13 18.43
C ILE A 110 10.09 17.97 18.65
N ASP A 111 9.50 18.01 19.84
CA ASP A 111 8.20 17.43 20.19
C ASP A 111 8.13 15.88 20.27
N TYR A 112 8.96 15.31 21.15
CA TYR A 112 9.02 13.88 21.46
C TYR A 112 7.67 13.23 21.80
N GLU A 113 6.83 13.93 22.57
CA GLU A 113 5.48 13.48 22.94
C GLU A 113 4.56 13.39 21.70
N ARG A 114 4.71 14.34 20.77
CA ARG A 114 3.93 14.37 19.53
C ARG A 114 4.33 13.25 18.57
N ILE A 115 5.63 12.96 18.45
CA ILE A 115 6.15 11.85 17.62
C ILE A 115 5.72 10.50 18.20
N ARG A 116 5.87 10.32 19.52
CA ARG A 116 5.42 9.11 20.22
C ARG A 116 3.91 8.92 20.07
N ALA A 117 3.11 9.98 20.27
CA ALA A 117 1.66 9.97 20.07
C ALA A 117 1.26 9.68 18.62
N PHE A 118 2.03 10.17 17.63
CA PHE A 118 1.78 9.86 16.21
C PHE A 118 2.04 8.38 15.89
N GLN A 119 3.11 7.82 16.46
CA GLN A 119 3.53 6.44 16.22
C GLN A 119 2.65 5.43 16.97
N THR A 120 2.24 5.72 18.20
CA THR A 120 1.32 4.87 18.97
C THR A 120 -0.11 4.88 18.41
N LYS A 121 -0.54 5.96 17.74
CA LYS A 121 -1.83 6.00 17.02
C LYS A 121 -1.80 5.20 15.70
N LEU A 122 -0.60 4.87 15.21
CA LEU A 122 -0.34 4.12 13.96
C LEU A 122 -0.07 2.62 14.19
N CYS A 123 -0.45 2.05 15.34
CA CYS A 123 -0.18 0.68 15.82
C CYS A 123 -0.51 -0.52 14.89
N CYS A 124 -0.92 -0.29 13.65
CA CYS A 124 -0.76 -1.27 12.56
C CYS A 124 -0.34 -0.49 11.31
N PRO A 125 0.98 -0.37 11.04
CA PRO A 125 1.46 0.17 9.77
C PRO A 125 0.76 -0.55 8.63
N TRP A 126 0.36 0.19 7.59
CA TRP A 126 -0.50 -0.31 6.51
C TRP A 126 -0.01 -1.63 5.86
N ALA A 127 1.29 -1.95 5.97
CA ALA A 127 1.90 -3.18 5.48
C ALA A 127 2.62 -4.02 6.55
N SER A 128 2.48 -3.74 7.85
CA SER A 128 3.32 -4.36 8.90
C SER A 128 3.17 -5.87 8.98
N LYS A 129 1.93 -6.34 8.80
CA LYS A 129 1.57 -7.76 8.89
C LYS A 129 1.74 -8.50 7.56
N LEU A 130 2.23 -7.85 6.51
CA LEU A 130 2.33 -8.47 5.19
C LEU A 130 3.26 -9.69 5.24
N HIS A 131 2.86 -10.80 4.61
CA HIS A 131 3.72 -11.97 4.54
C HIS A 131 4.99 -11.70 3.73
N LEU A 132 6.13 -12.19 4.25
CA LEU A 132 7.45 -11.97 3.65
C LEU A 132 7.53 -12.34 2.16
N PRO A 133 6.98 -13.49 1.67
CA PRO A 133 7.01 -13.81 0.24
C PRO A 133 6.31 -12.77 -0.64
N ILE A 134 5.21 -12.18 -0.15
CA ILE A 134 4.46 -11.15 -0.87
C ILE A 134 5.26 -9.87 -0.91
N PHE A 135 5.83 -9.47 0.23
CA PHE A 135 6.71 -8.31 0.33
C PHE A 135 7.90 -8.44 -0.62
N THR A 136 8.65 -9.55 -0.56
CA THR A 136 9.81 -9.79 -1.42
C THR A 136 9.41 -9.72 -2.89
N LYS A 137 8.30 -10.34 -3.28
CA LYS A 137 7.81 -10.27 -4.66
C LYS A 137 7.51 -8.83 -5.10
N LEU A 138 6.78 -8.05 -4.30
CA LEU A 138 6.44 -6.67 -4.62
C LEU A 138 7.68 -5.78 -4.75
N ILE A 139 8.66 -5.97 -3.88
CA ILE A 139 9.91 -5.22 -3.91
C ILE A 139 10.73 -5.59 -5.15
N THR A 140 10.92 -6.88 -5.42
CA THR A 140 11.66 -7.35 -6.61
C THR A 140 11.03 -6.83 -7.91
N GLU A 141 9.71 -6.94 -8.05
CA GLU A 141 8.99 -6.42 -9.23
C GLU A 141 9.07 -4.89 -9.30
N GLY A 142 9.04 -4.19 -8.16
CA GLY A 142 9.21 -2.75 -8.11
C GLY A 142 10.58 -2.29 -8.60
N TYR A 143 11.66 -2.96 -8.19
CA TYR A 143 13.00 -2.68 -8.71
C TYR A 143 13.12 -2.97 -10.20
N ASN A 144 12.58 -4.10 -10.66
CA ASN A 144 12.63 -4.50 -12.06
C ASN A 144 11.88 -3.50 -12.97
N ILE A 145 10.69 -3.06 -12.55
CA ILE A 145 9.85 -2.14 -13.35
C ILE A 145 10.41 -0.72 -13.34
N LEU A 146 10.88 -0.24 -12.20
CA LEU A 146 11.33 1.15 -12.07
C LEU A 146 12.76 1.36 -12.57
N ASN A 147 13.56 0.28 -12.69
CA ASN A 147 14.96 0.30 -13.12
C ASN A 147 15.80 1.38 -12.39
N ASP A 148 15.46 1.62 -11.13
CA ASP A 148 15.95 2.74 -10.33
C ASP A 148 16.74 2.19 -9.14
N GLN A 149 18.06 2.34 -9.21
CA GLN A 149 18.97 1.91 -8.15
C GLN A 149 18.80 2.73 -6.86
N ASN A 150 18.11 3.87 -6.91
CA ASN A 150 17.95 4.82 -5.81
C ASN A 150 16.60 4.74 -5.10
N LEU A 151 15.82 3.66 -5.29
CA LEU A 151 14.52 3.46 -4.63
C LEU A 151 14.58 3.51 -3.09
N VAL A 152 15.70 3.06 -2.50
CA VAL A 152 15.97 3.10 -1.06
C VAL A 152 16.30 4.51 -0.58
N ILE A 153 16.75 5.39 -1.46
CA ILE A 153 17.09 6.76 -1.10
C ILE A 153 15.79 7.44 -0.74
N LYS A 154 15.53 7.46 0.56
CA LYS A 154 14.64 8.38 1.24
C LYS A 154 15.23 9.77 1.09
N GLU A 155 15.33 10.27 -0.14
CA GLU A 155 15.25 11.71 -0.31
C GLU A 155 13.93 12.09 0.35
N ASN A 156 14.00 13.02 1.29
CA ASN A 156 12.90 13.52 2.10
C ASN A 156 11.87 14.27 1.23
N ASN A 157 11.44 13.66 0.13
CA ASN A 157 10.57 14.23 -0.87
C ASN A 157 9.16 14.46 -0.34
N MET A 158 8.76 13.87 0.79
CA MET A 158 7.52 14.26 1.48
C MET A 158 7.68 15.51 2.35
N GLU A 159 8.85 15.76 2.95
CA GLU A 159 9.14 17.03 3.61
C GLU A 159 9.31 18.12 2.55
N LEU A 160 10.06 17.84 1.47
CA LEU A 160 10.20 18.74 0.33
C LEU A 160 8.85 18.98 -0.34
N PHE A 161 8.04 17.94 -0.58
CA PHE A 161 6.70 18.09 -1.13
C PHE A 161 5.77 18.83 -0.16
N GLN A 162 5.82 18.62 1.16
CA GLN A 162 5.05 19.44 2.11
C GLN A 162 5.56 20.89 2.17
N ILE A 163 6.86 21.14 2.13
CA ILE A 163 7.46 22.49 2.06
C ILE A 163 7.00 23.19 0.77
N LEU A 164 7.02 22.49 -0.36
CA LEU A 164 6.69 23.00 -1.68
C LEU A 164 5.18 23.06 -1.98
N SER A 165 4.36 22.19 -1.40
CA SER A 165 2.90 22.09 -1.65
C SER A 165 2.02 22.57 -0.50
N ALA A 166 2.56 22.66 0.71
CA ALA A 166 1.85 23.05 1.93
C ALA A 166 2.62 24.10 2.73
N SER A 167 3.20 25.11 2.06
CA SER A 167 3.52 26.36 2.73
C SER A 167 2.21 27.06 3.12
N PRO A 168 1.84 27.20 4.41
CA PRO A 168 1.33 28.48 4.83
C PRO A 168 2.54 29.41 4.78
N LEU A 169 2.74 30.09 3.66
CA LEU A 169 3.53 31.32 3.71
C LEU A 169 2.86 32.15 4.81
N VAL A 170 3.53 32.30 5.95
CA VAL A 170 3.29 33.48 6.77
C VAL A 170 3.75 34.62 5.86
N ILE A 171 2.78 35.29 5.24
CA ILE A 171 2.98 36.48 4.42
C ILE A 171 3.46 37.58 5.37
N ASN A 172 4.74 37.60 5.70
CA ASN A 172 5.38 38.74 6.37
C ASN A 172 6.73 39.12 5.76
N ASP A 173 7.34 38.27 4.92
CA ASP A 173 8.67 38.57 4.34
C ASP A 173 8.66 38.78 2.81
N ALA A 174 7.51 39.16 2.23
CA ALA A 174 7.49 39.67 0.87
C ALA A 174 8.04 41.11 0.85
N TYR A 175 9.34 41.27 0.56
CA TYR A 175 9.93 42.58 0.32
C TYR A 175 9.19 43.30 -0.83
N PRO A 176 8.78 44.57 -0.64
CA PRO A 176 8.19 45.34 -1.72
C PRO A 176 9.27 45.64 -2.75
N LYS A 177 9.07 45.15 -3.97
CA LYS A 177 9.85 45.55 -5.13
C LYS A 177 9.49 46.99 -5.47
N TYR A 178 10.48 47.89 -5.41
CA TYR A 178 10.47 49.16 -6.12
C TYR A 178 10.91 48.94 -7.57
#